data_AF-A0A2T5BT50-F1
#
_entry.id   AF-A0A2T5BT50-F1
#
_cell.length_a   1.000
_cell.length_b   1.000
_cell.length_c   1.000
_cell.angle_alpha   90.00
_cell.angle_beta   90.00
_cell.angle_gamma   90.00
#
_symmetry.space_group_name_H-M   'P 1'
#
loop_
_entity.id
_entity.type
_entity.pdbx_description
1 polymer ?
#
loop_
_entity_poly.entity_id
_entity_poly.type
_entity_poly.pdbx_seq_one_letter_code
_entity_poly.pdbx_strand_id
1 'polypeptide(L)'
;MEHTGKFTRHYWLTLGMARTIGVNLPEAMRVGDLLRDDFALMVAECCQCKLSSQCVAWMASQGAGAEDLPAWCILRPRLAPLREPA
;
A
#
# COMPACT_ATOMS: atom_id res chain seq x y z
N MET A 1 -8.78 22.52 8.69
CA MET A 1 -8.16 21.29 9.22
C MET A 1 -8.78 20.09 8.49
N GLU A 2 -8.35 19.80 7.26
CA GLU A 2 -8.95 18.73 6.43
C GLU A 2 -7.95 17.67 5.96
N HIS A 3 -6.68 17.82 6.35
CA HIS A 3 -5.59 16.97 5.89
C HIS A 3 -5.53 15.62 6.62
N THR A 4 -6.03 15.56 7.86
CA THR A 4 -6.02 14.35 8.69
C THR A 4 -6.88 13.24 8.10
N GLY A 5 -8.09 13.56 7.62
CA GLY A 5 -9.00 12.57 7.04
C GLY A 5 -8.45 11.94 5.75
N LYS A 6 -7.80 12.77 4.91
CA LYS A 6 -7.12 12.30 3.70
C LYS A 6 -5.95 11.37 4.07
N PHE A 7 -5.11 11.77 5.00
CA PHE A 7 -3.96 10.95 5.42
C PHE A 7 -4.41 9.60 6.01
N THR A 8 -5.40 9.59 6.90
CA THR A 8 -5.97 8.35 7.46
C THR A 8 -6.48 7.41 6.37
N ARG A 9 -7.20 7.92 5.36
CA ARG A 9 -7.65 7.09 4.23
C ARG A 9 -6.48 6.45 3.48
N HIS A 10 -5.44 7.23 3.18
CA HIS A 10 -4.29 6.73 2.41
C HIS A 10 -3.41 5.76 3.21
N TYR A 11 -3.36 5.92 4.53
CA TYR A 11 -2.76 4.93 5.41
C TYR A 11 -3.44 3.56 5.26
N TRP A 12 -4.78 3.52 5.34
CA TRP A 12 -5.53 2.28 5.16
C TRP A 12 -5.46 1.72 3.75
N LEU A 13 -5.43 2.57 2.72
CA LEU A 13 -5.22 2.11 1.35
C LEU A 13 -3.84 1.48 1.15
N THR A 14 -2.80 2.05 1.75
CA THR A 14 -1.44 1.50 1.67
C THR A 14 -1.39 0.10 2.29
N LEU A 15 -1.97 -0.06 3.48
CA LEU A 15 -2.09 -1.36 4.15
C LEU A 15 -2.92 -2.37 3.34
N GLY A 16 -4.07 -1.94 2.82
CA GLY A 16 -4.94 -2.81 2.01
C GLY A 16 -4.26 -3.29 0.74
N MET A 17 -3.65 -2.39 -0.02
CA MET A 17 -2.95 -2.72 -1.27
C MET A 17 -1.80 -3.68 -1.03
N ALA A 18 -0.99 -3.45 0.01
CA ALA A 18 0.08 -4.35 0.41
C ALA A 18 -0.45 -5.74 0.78
N ARG A 19 -1.49 -5.80 1.63
CA ARG A 19 -2.11 -7.07 2.03
C ARG A 19 -2.66 -7.84 0.85
N THR A 20 -3.27 -7.17 -0.13
CA THR A 20 -3.83 -7.81 -1.33
C THR A 20 -2.78 -8.56 -2.12
N ILE A 21 -1.52 -8.12 -2.14
CA ILE A 21 -0.41 -8.82 -2.80
C ILE A 21 0.40 -9.75 -1.89
N GLY A 22 -0.04 -9.95 -0.65
CA GLY A 22 0.64 -10.80 0.33
C GLY A 22 1.78 -10.12 1.10
N VAL A 23 1.90 -8.78 1.05
CA VAL A 23 2.91 -8.05 1.84
C VAL A 23 2.38 -7.74 3.23
N ASN A 24 3.10 -8.20 4.26
CA ASN A 24 2.82 -7.88 5.65
C ASN A 24 3.68 -6.68 6.12
N LEU A 25 3.17 -5.46 5.94
CA LEU A 25 3.89 -4.23 6.29
C LEU A 25 4.29 -4.13 7.77
N PRO A 26 3.42 -4.46 8.76
CA PRO A 26 3.84 -4.53 10.16
C PRO A 26 5.05 -5.43 10.39
N GLU A 27 5.08 -6.61 9.74
CA GLU A 27 6.19 -7.54 9.86
C GLU A 27 7.45 -7.03 9.17
N ALA A 28 7.34 -6.51 7.94
CA ALA A 28 8.46 -5.88 7.23
C ALA A 28 9.09 -4.75 8.06
N MET A 29 8.28 -3.96 8.76
CA MET A 29 8.77 -2.94 9.69
C MET A 29 9.40 -3.52 10.96
N ARG A 30 8.89 -4.65 11.45
CA ARG A 30 9.41 -5.33 12.65
C ARG A 30 10.78 -5.95 12.40
N VAL A 31 10.99 -6.55 11.22
CA VAL A 31 12.26 -7.21 10.86
C VAL A 31 13.30 -6.27 10.25
N GLY A 32 12.88 -5.04 9.89
CA GLY A 32 13.77 -3.99 9.39
C GLY A 32 13.85 -3.88 7.87
N ASP A 33 13.07 -4.66 7.13
CA ASP A 33 12.97 -4.59 5.66
C ASP A 33 12.27 -3.31 5.17
N LEU A 34 11.49 -2.67 6.04
CA LEU A 34 10.87 -1.37 5.79
C LEU A 34 11.04 -0.44 7.00
N LEU A 35 11.67 0.72 6.82
CA LEU A 35 11.75 1.71 7.90
C LEU A 35 10.41 2.42 8.08
N ARG A 36 10.10 2.84 9.32
CA ARG A 36 8.87 3.60 9.61
C ARG A 36 8.79 4.93 8.87
N ASP A 37 9.93 5.60 8.69
CA ASP A 37 10.00 6.85 7.94
C ASP A 37 9.74 6.61 6.44
N ASP A 38 10.28 5.53 5.87
CA ASP A 38 9.97 5.12 4.50
C ASP A 38 8.49 4.79 4.32
N PHE A 39 7.88 4.09 5.28
CA PHE A 39 6.44 3.84 5.27
C PHE A 39 5.63 5.14 5.32
N ALA A 40 6.03 6.11 6.15
CA ALA A 40 5.37 7.42 6.20
C ALA A 40 5.48 8.16 4.86
N LEU A 41 6.63 8.07 4.18
CA LEU A 41 6.83 8.60 2.84
C LEU A 41 5.93 7.91 1.81
N MET A 42 5.79 6.59 1.86
CA MET A 42 4.86 5.84 1.00
C MET A 42 3.41 6.31 1.17
N VAL A 43 2.96 6.53 2.41
CA VAL A 43 1.60 7.06 2.66
C VAL A 43 1.46 8.48 2.10
N ALA A 44 2.49 9.32 2.24
CA ALA A 44 2.50 10.67 1.67
C ALA A 44 2.47 10.67 0.13
N GLU A 45 3.25 9.79 -0.52
CA GLU A 45 3.24 9.57 -1.98
C GLU A 45 1.84 9.09 -2.43
N CYS A 46 1.26 8.12 -1.72
CA CYS A 46 -0.09 7.63 -1.99
C CYS A 46 -1.13 8.75 -1.90
N CYS A 47 -0.98 9.68 -0.95
CA CYS A 47 -1.87 10.83 -0.75
C CYS A 47 -1.91 11.78 -1.96
N GLN A 48 -0.85 11.78 -2.78
CA GLN A 48 -0.79 12.56 -4.02
C GLN A 48 -1.32 11.78 -5.24
N CYS A 49 -1.63 10.49 -5.09
CA CYS A 49 -2.12 9.64 -6.18
C CYS A 49 -3.56 10.02 -6.60
N LYS A 50 -3.70 10.46 -7.85
CA LYS A 50 -5.00 10.83 -8.47
C LYS A 50 -5.91 9.63 -8.76
N LEU A 51 -5.35 8.41 -8.77
CA LEU A 51 -6.06 7.18 -9.10
C LEU A 51 -6.51 6.39 -7.86
N SER A 52 -6.34 6.96 -6.65
CA SER A 52 -6.66 6.29 -5.39
C SER A 52 -8.16 5.98 -5.18
N SER A 53 -9.05 6.53 -6.00
CA SER A 53 -10.46 6.14 -6.06
C SER A 53 -10.65 4.72 -6.60
N GLN A 54 -9.73 4.25 -7.46
CA GLN A 54 -9.81 2.93 -8.08
C GLN A 54 -9.30 1.81 -7.16
N CYS A 55 -8.51 2.13 -6.13
CA CYS A 55 -7.92 1.14 -5.22
C CYS A 55 -8.97 0.24 -4.56
N VAL A 56 -10.06 0.82 -4.05
CA VAL A 56 -11.07 0.04 -3.32
C VAL A 56 -11.76 -0.96 -4.24
N ALA A 57 -12.16 -0.52 -5.44
CA ALA A 57 -12.80 -1.39 -6.42
C ALA A 57 -11.85 -2.50 -6.92
N TRP A 58 -10.59 -2.17 -7.16
CA TRP A 58 -9.58 -3.16 -7.52
C TRP A 58 -9.36 -4.17 -6.39
N MET A 59 -9.12 -3.73 -5.15
CA MET A 59 -8.94 -4.65 -4.02
C MET A 59 -10.15 -5.55 -3.81
N ALA A 60 -11.37 -5.02 -3.96
CA ALA A 60 -12.60 -5.80 -3.85
C ALA A 60 -12.73 -6.91 -4.90
N SER A 61 -12.10 -6.75 -6.08
CA SER A 61 -12.07 -7.79 -7.11
C SER A 61 -10.97 -8.84 -6.89
N GLN A 62 -9.99 -8.58 -6.02
CA GLN A 62 -8.88 -9.50 -5.71
C GLN A 62 -9.21 -10.45 -4.54
N GLY A 63 -10.34 -11.17 -4.62
CA GLY A 63 -10.85 -12.00 -3.51
C GLY A 63 -9.87 -13.06 -3.00
N ALA A 64 -9.05 -13.65 -3.88
CA ALA A 64 -8.01 -14.63 -3.53
C ALA A 64 -6.63 -13.99 -3.27
N GLY A 65 -6.54 -12.67 -3.27
CA GLY A 65 -5.29 -11.93 -3.41
C GLY A 65 -4.90 -11.71 -4.87
N ALA A 66 -3.83 -10.96 -5.07
CA ALA A 66 -3.21 -10.69 -6.37
C ALA A 66 -1.72 -11.05 -6.31
N GLU A 67 -1.15 -11.47 -7.43
CA GLU A 67 0.31 -11.68 -7.50
C GLU A 67 1.07 -10.35 -7.46
N ASP A 68 0.44 -9.27 -7.93
CA ASP A 68 1.10 -7.98 -8.10
C ASP A 68 0.10 -6.82 -8.05
N LEU A 69 0.63 -5.62 -7.79
CA LEU A 69 -0.15 -4.39 -7.77
C LEU A 69 -0.50 -3.96 -9.20
N PRO A 70 -1.61 -3.22 -9.40
CA PRO A 70 -1.93 -2.75 -10.72
C PRO A 70 -0.86 -1.76 -11.21
N ALA A 71 -0.61 -1.73 -12.53
CA ALA A 71 0.44 -0.91 -13.14
C ALA A 71 0.31 0.60 -12.83
N TRP A 72 -0.90 1.06 -12.50
CA TRP A 72 -1.18 2.44 -12.14
C TRP A 72 -0.92 2.77 -10.66
N CYS A 73 -0.63 1.79 -9.80
CA CYS A 73 -0.35 2.02 -8.39
C CYS A 73 1.06 2.62 -8.21
N ILE A 74 1.13 3.84 -7.68
CA ILE A 74 2.42 4.53 -7.42
C ILE A 74 3.30 3.78 -6.42
N LEU A 75 2.70 2.97 -5.54
CA LEU A 75 3.42 2.20 -4.52
C LEU A 75 3.92 0.84 -5.03
N ARG A 76 3.60 0.46 -6.26
CA ARG A 76 4.06 -0.79 -6.88
C ARG A 76 5.57 -1.03 -6.73
N PRO A 77 6.47 -0.10 -7.10
CA PRO A 77 7.92 -0.33 -6.97
C PRO A 77 8.41 -0.43 -5.51
N ARG A 78 7.66 0.09 -4.54
CA ARG A 78 8.01 0.04 -3.11
C ARG A 78 7.49 -1.22 -2.43
N LEU A 79 6.31 -1.71 -2.85
CA LEU A 79 5.62 -2.84 -2.23
C LEU A 79 6.00 -4.19 -2.88
N ALA A 80 6.21 -4.23 -4.20
CA ALA A 80 6.55 -5.49 -4.87
C ALA A 80 7.82 -6.17 -4.31
N PRO A 81 8.90 -5.46 -3.95
CA PRO A 81 10.09 -6.08 -3.36
C PRO A 81 9.89 -6.64 -1.95
N LEU A 82 8.87 -6.17 -1.22
CA LEU A 82 8.58 -6.61 0.16
C LEU A 82 7.74 -7.88 0.20
N ARG A 83 7.35 -8.42 -0.96
CA ARG A 83 6.58 -9.66 -1.04
C ARG A 83 7.51 -10.82 -0.74
N GLU A 84 7.25 -11.51 0.36
CA GLU A 84 7.96 -12.75 0.67
C GLU A 84 7.71 -13.77 -0.46
N PRO A 85 8.77 -14.47 -0.94
CA PRO A 85 8.57 -15.61 -1.82
C PRO A 85 7.77 -16.67 -1.06
N ALA A 86 6.63 -17.08 -1.63
CA ALA A 86 5.78 -18.13 -1.09
C ALA A 86 6.45 -19.51 -1.12
#